data_AF-A0A3B8NYJ6-F1
#
_entry.id   AF-A0A3B8NYJ6-F1
#
_cell.length_a   1.000
_cell.length_b   1.000
_cell.length_c   1.000
_cell.angle_alpha   90.00
_cell.angle_beta   90.00
_cell.angle_gamma   90.00
#
_symmetry.space_group_name_H-M   'P 1'
#
loop_
_entity.id
_entity.type
_entity.pdbx_description
1 polymer ?
#
loop_
_entity_poly.entity_id
_entity_poly.type
_entity_poly.pdbx_seq_one_letter_code
_entity_poly.pdbx_strand_id
1 'polypeptide(L)'
;MSPLYRLFRKSQPETPIVFVSKPNFRAGTEDEKRRNVIRTTYEKALAEGDRHVYFIDGETLFEGEWRDSCTVDGVHPNDLGFSRMATVIGNMVGKLL
;
A
#
# COMPACT_ATOMS: atom_id res chain seq x y z
N MET A 1 -4.98 17.53 1.42
CA MET A 1 -4.40 16.31 2.02
C MET A 1 -5.47 15.55 2.81
N SER A 2 -5.37 14.22 2.92
CA SER A 2 -6.26 13.38 3.73
C SER A 2 -6.28 13.79 5.22
N PRO A 3 -7.46 13.86 5.88
CA PRO A 3 -7.56 14.16 7.31
C PRO A 3 -6.80 13.17 8.20
N LEU A 4 -6.84 11.87 7.88
CA LEU A 4 -6.14 10.81 8.63
C LEU A 4 -4.63 11.05 8.63
N TYR A 5 -4.06 11.31 7.45
CA TYR A 5 -2.63 11.60 7.32
C TYR A 5 -2.23 12.84 8.11
N ARG A 6 -2.99 13.95 7.99
CA ARG A 6 -2.66 15.19 8.73
C ARG A 6 -2.69 14.97 10.24
N LEU A 7 -3.69 14.25 10.74
CA LEU A 7 -3.82 13.96 12.16
C LEU A 7 -2.65 13.11 12.66
N PHE A 8 -2.31 12.03 11.95
CA PHE A 8 -1.20 11.16 12.33
C PHE A 8 0.14 11.89 12.25
N ARG A 9 0.45 12.58 11.14
CA ARG A 9 1.74 13.28 10.99
C ARG A 9 1.91 14.40 12.02
N LYS A 10 0.82 15.05 12.45
CA LYS A 10 0.87 16.05 13.53
C LYS A 10 1.27 15.43 14.87
N SER A 11 0.82 14.21 15.19
CA SER A 11 1.17 13.54 16.45
C SER A 11 2.47 12.74 16.38
N GLN A 12 2.88 12.31 15.18
CA GLN A 12 4.06 11.49 14.92
C GLN A 12 4.89 12.11 13.77
N PRO A 13 5.66 13.19 14.03
CA PRO A 13 6.29 13.99 12.97
C PRO A 13 7.26 13.21 12.09
N GLU A 14 8.07 12.33 12.67
CA GLU A 14 9.16 11.64 11.95
C GLU A 14 8.88 10.16 11.66
N THR A 15 7.78 9.60 12.18
CA THR A 15 7.50 8.17 12.00
C THR A 15 7.30 7.82 10.53
N PRO A 16 8.02 6.83 9.97
CA PRO A 16 7.81 6.39 8.60
C PRO A 16 6.35 5.95 8.34
N ILE A 17 5.75 6.44 7.25
CA ILE A 17 4.41 6.03 6.80
C ILE A 17 4.55 5.30 5.46
N VAL A 18 4.15 4.03 5.44
CA VAL A 18 4.06 3.25 4.21
C VAL A 18 2.60 3.20 3.76
N PHE A 19 2.29 3.87 2.65
CA PHE A 19 1.00 3.79 2.00
C PHE A 19 0.94 2.53 1.13
N VAL A 20 -0.10 1.70 1.30
CA VAL A 20 -0.26 0.45 0.56
C VAL A 20 -1.62 0.43 -0.13
N SER A 21 -1.63 0.23 -1.44
CA SER A 21 -2.89 0.07 -2.19
C SER A 21 -3.36 -1.39 -2.22
N LYS A 22 -4.56 -1.67 -2.75
CA LYS A 22 -5.24 -2.98 -2.65
C LYS A 22 -4.44 -4.11 -3.35
N PRO A 23 -4.20 -5.27 -2.71
CA PRO A 23 -3.33 -6.34 -3.24
C PRO A 23 -3.88 -7.12 -4.45
N ASN A 24 -5.21 -7.30 -4.56
CA ASN A 24 -5.86 -7.99 -5.69
C ASN A 24 -6.40 -6.99 -6.72
N PHE A 25 -5.59 -6.01 -7.11
CA PHE A 25 -5.98 -4.97 -8.07
C PHE A 25 -6.44 -5.55 -9.41
N ARG A 26 -7.52 -4.97 -9.97
CA ARG A 26 -8.06 -5.26 -11.29
C ARG A 26 -8.15 -3.98 -12.13
N ALA A 27 -7.40 -3.92 -13.22
CA ALA A 27 -7.44 -2.81 -14.18
C ALA A 27 -8.83 -2.66 -14.82
N GLY A 28 -9.21 -1.44 -15.19
CA GLY A 28 -10.52 -1.13 -15.76
C GLY A 28 -11.68 -1.18 -14.76
N THR A 29 -11.40 -1.26 -13.46
CA THR A 29 -12.42 -1.28 -12.40
C THR A 29 -12.27 -0.10 -11.45
N GLU A 30 -13.18 0.04 -10.48
CA GLU A 30 -13.10 1.04 -9.41
C GLU A 30 -11.82 0.93 -8.56
N ASP A 31 -11.08 -0.18 -8.65
CA ASP A 31 -9.77 -0.34 -8.02
C ASP A 31 -8.78 0.76 -8.44
N GLU A 32 -8.84 1.25 -9.68
CA GLU A 32 -8.00 2.35 -10.18
C GLU A 32 -8.23 3.63 -9.40
N LYS A 33 -9.51 4.00 -9.22
CA LYS A 33 -9.88 5.19 -8.45
C LYS A 33 -9.43 5.05 -7.00
N ARG A 34 -9.61 3.86 -6.41
CA ARG A 34 -9.19 3.57 -5.03
C ARG A 34 -7.67 3.67 -4.86
N ARG A 35 -6.90 3.09 -5.77
CA ARG A 35 -5.44 3.22 -5.80
C ARG A 35 -5.03 4.69 -5.92
N ASN A 36 -5.66 5.44 -6.83
CA ASN A 36 -5.34 6.83 -7.09
C ASN A 36 -5.60 7.73 -5.87
N VAL A 37 -6.62 7.45 -5.06
CA VAL A 37 -6.85 8.19 -3.79
C VAL A 37 -5.67 8.05 -2.83
N ILE A 38 -5.15 6.83 -2.67
CA ILE A 38 -4.01 6.54 -1.80
C ILE A 38 -2.74 7.18 -2.37
N ARG A 39 -2.48 6.96 -3.67
CA ARG A 39 -1.31 7.50 -4.37
C ARG A 39 -1.29 9.03 -4.34
N THR A 40 -2.44 9.68 -4.56
CA THR A 40 -2.56 11.15 -4.49
C THR A 40 -2.22 11.69 -3.10
N THR A 41 -2.55 10.96 -2.03
CA THR A 41 -2.19 11.37 -0.66
C THR A 41 -0.68 11.27 -0.45
N TYR A 42 -0.07 10.17 -0.88
CA TYR A 42 1.38 9.99 -0.85
C TYR A 42 2.13 11.05 -1.68
N GLU A 43 1.73 11.28 -2.93
CA GLU A 43 2.39 12.26 -3.82
C GLU A 43 2.27 13.69 -3.28
N LYS A 44 1.12 14.06 -2.72
CA LYS A 44 0.94 15.36 -2.06
C LYS A 44 1.82 15.50 -0.82
N ALA A 45 1.93 14.45 0.00
CA ALA A 45 2.80 14.46 1.18
C ALA A 45 4.26 14.69 0.79
N LEU A 46 4.73 13.96 -0.23
CA LEU A 46 6.08 14.11 -0.77
C LEU A 46 6.31 15.51 -1.35
N ALA A 47 5.34 16.05 -2.11
CA ALA A 47 5.41 17.40 -2.68
C ALA A 47 5.37 18.52 -1.61
N GLU A 48 4.72 18.29 -0.47
CA GLU A 48 4.73 19.17 0.70
C GLU A 48 6.02 19.03 1.54
N GLY A 49 6.96 18.16 1.14
CA GLY A 49 8.29 18.03 1.73
C GLY A 49 8.43 16.94 2.79
N ASP A 50 7.39 16.12 3.02
CA ASP A 50 7.52 14.95 3.89
C ASP A 50 8.40 13.89 3.22
N ARG A 51 9.55 13.60 3.84
CA ARG A 51 10.52 12.61 3.33
C ARG A 51 10.38 11.24 4.00
N HIS A 52 9.47 11.10 4.97
CA HIS A 52 9.20 9.87 5.72
C HIS A 52 7.94 9.17 5.23
N VAL A 53 7.64 9.29 3.92
CA VAL A 53 6.50 8.63 3.27
C VAL A 53 6.98 7.74 2.14
N TYR A 54 6.35 6.57 2.03
CA TYR A 54 6.69 5.53 1.06
C TYR A 54 5.41 4.97 0.45
N PHE A 55 5.49 4.44 -0.77
CA PHE A 55 4.33 3.86 -1.44
C PHE A 55 4.63 2.44 -1.95
N ILE A 56 3.72 1.53 -1.66
CA ILE A 56 3.67 0.18 -2.23
C ILE A 56 2.42 0.11 -3.09
N ASP A 57 2.62 -0.12 -4.39
CA ASP A 57 1.51 -0.41 -5.28
C ASP A 57 1.02 -1.84 -5.06
N GLY A 58 -0.22 -1.96 -4.60
CA GLY A 58 -0.90 -3.23 -4.42
C GLY A 58 -1.02 -4.08 -5.68
N GLU A 59 -0.82 -3.54 -6.89
CA GLU A 59 -0.80 -4.40 -8.10
C GLU A 59 0.19 -5.54 -8.02
N THR A 60 1.33 -5.26 -7.40
CA THR A 60 2.50 -6.11 -7.41
C THR A 60 2.50 -7.09 -6.23
N LEU A 61 1.59 -6.90 -5.26
CA LEU A 61 1.58 -7.71 -4.03
C LEU A 61 1.24 -9.18 -4.27
N PHE A 62 0.42 -9.50 -5.27
CA PHE A 62 0.10 -10.88 -5.65
C PHE A 62 0.79 -11.32 -6.95
N GLU A 63 1.72 -10.53 -7.49
CA GLU A 63 2.40 -10.83 -8.75
C GLU A 63 3.13 -12.18 -8.73
N GLY A 64 3.22 -12.81 -9.91
CA GLY A 64 3.84 -14.13 -10.11
C GLY A 64 2.83 -15.25 -10.35
N GLU A 65 3.35 -16.48 -10.39
CA GLU A 65 2.58 -17.70 -10.61
C GLU A 65 1.41 -17.81 -9.61
N TRP A 66 0.27 -18.37 -9.97
CA TRP A 66 -0.87 -18.52 -9.04
C TRP A 66 -1.38 -17.22 -8.41
N ARG A 67 -1.21 -16.07 -9.09
CA ARG A 67 -1.77 -14.77 -8.67
C ARG A 67 -3.24 -14.88 -8.27
N ASP A 68 -4.05 -15.53 -9.10
CA ASP A 68 -5.49 -15.66 -8.88
C ASP A 68 -5.84 -16.65 -7.74
N SER A 69 -4.87 -17.42 -7.25
CA SER A 69 -5.01 -18.33 -6.11
C SER A 69 -4.60 -17.70 -4.78
N CYS A 70 -4.27 -16.40 -4.74
CA CYS A 70 -3.84 -15.72 -3.50
C CYS A 70 -5.00 -15.37 -2.55
N THR A 71 -6.25 -15.63 -2.93
CA THR A 71 -7.44 -15.31 -2.13
C THR A 71 -8.32 -16.53 -1.94
N VAL A 72 -9.02 -16.62 -0.79
CA VAL A 72 -9.98 -17.69 -0.52
C VAL A 72 -11.28 -17.50 -1.33
N ASP A 73 -11.73 -16.26 -1.46
CA ASP A 73 -13.06 -15.90 -1.98
C ASP A 73 -13.02 -14.77 -3.04
N GLY A 74 -11.83 -14.47 -3.56
CA GLY A 74 -11.60 -13.35 -4.46
C GLY A 74 -11.38 -12.00 -3.76
N VAL A 75 -11.45 -11.93 -2.43
CA VAL A 75 -11.29 -10.70 -1.64
C VAL A 75 -10.23 -10.87 -0.54
N HIS A 76 -10.38 -11.88 0.32
CA HIS A 76 -9.55 -12.08 1.49
C HIS A 76 -8.31 -12.92 1.14
N PRO A 77 -7.08 -12.43 1.44
CA PRO A 77 -5.86 -13.20 1.18
C PRO A 77 -5.86 -14.52 1.97
N ASN A 78 -5.33 -15.58 1.36
CA ASN A 78 -4.98 -16.83 2.04
C ASN A 78 -3.48 -16.84 2.41
N ASP A 79 -2.95 -17.99 2.83
CA ASP A 79 -1.54 -18.11 3.24
C ASP A 79 -0.56 -17.69 2.14
N LEU A 80 -0.81 -18.06 0.88
CA LEU A 80 0.01 -17.63 -0.25
C LEU A 80 -0.06 -16.11 -0.44
N GLY A 81 -1.27 -15.55 -0.41
CA GLY A 81 -1.48 -14.10 -0.54
C GLY A 81 -0.80 -13.31 0.59
N PHE A 82 -0.99 -13.72 1.84
CA PHE A 82 -0.34 -13.09 2.99
C PHE A 82 1.18 -13.26 2.95
N SER A 83 1.70 -14.42 2.53
CA SER A 83 3.15 -14.63 2.38
C SER A 83 3.76 -13.66 1.37
N ARG A 84 3.13 -13.45 0.21
CA ARG A 84 3.62 -12.47 -0.77
C ARG A 84 3.55 -11.04 -0.26
N MET A 85 2.44 -10.67 0.40
CA MET A 85 2.31 -9.37 1.04
C MET A 85 3.40 -9.15 2.10
N ALA A 86 3.67 -10.16 2.93
CA ALA A 86 4.70 -10.10 3.96
C ALA A 86 6.10 -9.93 3.36
N THR A 87 6.41 -10.59 2.25
CA THR A 87 7.69 -10.39 1.55
C THR A 87 7.86 -8.94 1.11
N VAL A 88 6.87 -8.33 0.46
CA VAL A 88 7.01 -6.96 -0.06
C VAL A 88 6.94 -5.92 1.06
N ILE A 89 5.90 -5.98 1.90
CA ILE A 89 5.67 -5.00 2.97
C ILE A 89 6.73 -5.16 4.07
N GLY A 90 7.05 -6.40 4.45
CA GLY A 90 8.08 -6.70 5.44
C GLY A 90 9.46 -6.22 5.01
N ASN A 91 9.84 -6.41 3.75
CA ASN A 91 11.09 -5.87 3.21
C ASN A 91 11.13 -4.34 3.22
N MET A 92 10.00 -3.67 2.98
CA MET A 92 9.93 -2.20 3.10
C MET A 92 10.11 -1.77 4.56
N VAL A 93 9.33 -2.34 5.48
CA VAL A 93 9.42 -2.02 6.91
C VAL A 93 10.82 -2.29 7.44
N GLY A 94 11.44 -3.42 7.07
CA GLY A 94 12.80 -3.77 7.49
C GLY A 94 13.89 -2.80 7.00
N LYS A 95 13.66 -2.04 5.91
CA LYS A 95 14.58 -0.97 5.46
C LYS A 95 14.41 0.35 6.23
N LEU A 96 13.32 0.48 6.99
CA LEU A 96 12.95 1.69 7.73
C LEU A 96 13.22 1.59 9.24
N LEU A 97 13.63 0.40 9.69
CA LEU A 97 14.09 0.10 11.06
C LEU A 97 15.62 0.19 11.10
#